data_AF-A0A947GNX1-F1
#
_entry.id   AF-A0A947GNX1-F1
#
_cell.length_a   1.000
_cell.length_b   1.000
_cell.length_c   1.000
_cell.angle_alpha   90.00
_cell.angle_beta   90.00
_cell.angle_gamma   90.00
#
_symmetry.space_group_name_H-M   'P 1'
#
loop_
_entity.id
_entity.type
_entity.pdbx_description
1 polymer ?
#
loop_
_entity_poly.entity_id
_entity_poly.type
_entity_poly.pdbx_seq_one_letter_code
_entity_poly.pdbx_strand_id
1 'polypeptide(L)'
;MARLADPALAQRRRREIVEAAMTCFRKRGFHQASMHEICAAAGISAGALYRYFPSKADIILTIAEEDQRATEALIESIAAGADITESLVNIARDVVCRCGENQPLTADVLAEAMRDPALAKRFAGRILEMQERLARAIAAGQRRGSVERSVDPDTAARLVTLMIDGLVLRAAIVGAEGGEQLAAAFRTFVERVLKPAQATSPRRTARLVVSPES
;
A
#
# COMPACT_ATOMS: atom_id res chain seq x y z
N MET A 1 -4.23 3.89 -44.63
CA MET A 1 -5.06 3.28 -43.57
C MET A 1 -4.15 2.94 -42.39
N ALA A 2 -4.43 3.53 -41.23
CA ALA A 2 -3.51 3.59 -40.09
C ALA A 2 -3.26 2.20 -39.48
N ARG A 3 -1.98 1.83 -39.36
CA ARG A 3 -1.53 0.66 -38.58
C ARG A 3 -2.13 0.76 -37.16
N LEU A 4 -2.91 -0.23 -36.77
CA LEU A 4 -3.15 -0.54 -35.37
C LEU A 4 -1.77 -0.56 -34.69
N ALA A 5 -1.58 0.37 -33.76
CA ALA A 5 -0.35 0.49 -33.01
C ALA A 5 -0.06 -0.84 -32.31
N ASP A 6 1.15 -1.36 -32.48
CA ASP A 6 1.64 -2.51 -31.72
C ASP A 6 1.35 -2.27 -30.23
N PRO A 7 0.54 -3.14 -29.58
CA PRO A 7 0.16 -2.99 -28.18
C PRO A 7 1.37 -2.86 -27.24
N ALA A 8 2.48 -3.53 -27.57
CA ALA A 8 3.70 -3.44 -26.78
C ALA A 8 4.36 -2.06 -26.88
N LEU A 9 4.37 -1.47 -28.07
CA LEU A 9 4.86 -0.10 -28.29
C LEU A 9 3.97 0.93 -27.58
N ALA A 10 2.64 0.77 -27.64
CA ALA A 10 1.72 1.65 -26.93
C ALA A 10 1.89 1.57 -25.41
N GLN A 11 2.06 0.36 -24.87
CA GLN A 11 2.31 0.15 -23.43
C GLN A 11 3.65 0.74 -22.99
N ARG A 12 4.71 0.56 -23.79
CA ARG A 12 6.02 1.17 -23.52
C ARG A 12 5.93 2.69 -23.48
N ARG A 13 5.24 3.30 -24.46
CA ARG A 13 5.01 4.75 -24.48
C ARG A 13 4.22 5.23 -23.28
N ARG A 14 3.19 4.48 -22.85
CA ARG A 14 2.42 4.79 -21.65
C ARG A 14 3.32 4.84 -20.41
N ARG A 15 4.25 3.88 -20.26
CA ARG A 15 5.22 3.85 -19.15
C ARG A 15 6.19 5.03 -19.18
N GLU A 16 6.77 5.35 -20.34
CA GLU A 16 7.69 6.48 -20.49
C GLU A 16 7.01 7.82 -20.10
N ILE A 17 5.74 7.99 -20.45
CA ILE A 17 4.96 9.17 -20.04
C ILE A 17 4.76 9.21 -18.52
N VAL A 18 4.42 8.06 -17.91
CA VAL A 18 4.23 7.95 -16.46
C VAL A 18 5.52 8.29 -15.71
N GLU A 19 6.66 7.75 -16.14
CA GLU A 19 7.98 8.03 -15.55
C GLU A 19 8.37 9.52 -15.64
N ALA A 20 8.12 10.13 -16.80
CA ALA A 20 8.32 11.57 -17.00
C ALA A 20 7.42 12.39 -16.07
N ALA A 21 6.15 12.02 -15.96
CA ALA A 21 5.21 12.69 -15.07
C ALA A 21 5.59 12.55 -13.60
N MET A 22 5.99 11.36 -13.15
CA MET A 22 6.50 11.14 -11.78
C MET A 22 7.68 12.05 -11.48
N THR A 23 8.58 12.25 -12.44
CA THR A 23 9.73 13.17 -12.30
C THR A 23 9.26 14.63 -12.17
N CYS A 24 8.30 15.07 -13.00
CA CYS A 24 7.73 16.41 -12.92
C CYS A 24 7.00 16.63 -11.57
N PHE A 25 6.18 15.67 -11.15
CA PHE A 25 5.43 15.73 -9.90
C PHE A 25 6.36 15.78 -8.68
N ARG A 26 7.42 14.96 -8.64
CA ARG A 26 8.41 15.01 -7.54
C ARG A 26 9.15 16.35 -7.47
N LYS A 27 9.41 17.00 -8.61
CA LYS A 27 10.15 18.27 -8.65
C LYS A 27 9.33 19.48 -8.24
N ARG A 28 8.03 19.50 -8.56
CA ARG A 28 7.19 20.71 -8.40
C ARG A 28 5.96 20.48 -7.53
N GLY A 29 5.65 19.25 -7.17
CA GLY A 29 4.35 18.83 -6.65
C GLY A 29 3.33 18.61 -7.77
N PHE A 30 2.32 17.78 -7.49
CA PHE A 30 1.27 17.45 -8.46
C PHE A 30 0.59 18.69 -9.03
N HIS A 31 0.17 19.65 -8.20
CA HIS A 31 -0.58 20.83 -8.65
C HIS A 31 0.22 21.74 -9.59
N GLN A 32 1.49 22.00 -9.28
CA GLN A 32 2.32 22.96 -10.04
C GLN A 32 2.86 22.37 -11.35
N ALA A 33 2.99 21.05 -11.44
CA ALA A 33 3.35 20.40 -12.69
C ALA A 33 2.23 20.53 -13.73
N SER A 34 2.62 20.87 -14.95
CA SER A 34 1.73 21.05 -16.10
C SER A 34 1.85 19.90 -17.10
N MET A 35 0.80 19.67 -17.89
CA MET A 35 0.84 18.71 -19.00
C MET A 35 1.94 19.05 -20.03
N HIS A 36 2.26 20.33 -20.18
CA HIS A 36 3.31 20.79 -21.10
C HIS A 36 4.71 20.38 -20.63
N GLU A 37 5.00 20.53 -19.33
CA GLU A 37 6.28 20.06 -18.76
C GLU A 37 6.42 18.53 -18.89
N ILE A 38 5.33 17.79 -18.70
CA ILE A 38 5.31 16.33 -18.89
C ILE A 38 5.60 15.97 -20.35
N CYS A 39 5.02 16.69 -21.31
CA CYS A 39 5.31 16.51 -22.74
C CYS A 39 6.80 16.73 -23.04
N ALA A 40 7.37 17.82 -22.52
CA ALA A 40 8.78 18.15 -22.70
C ALA A 40 9.69 17.09 -22.08
N ALA A 41 9.38 16.63 -20.87
CA ALA A 41 10.14 15.59 -20.18
C ALA A 41 10.05 14.22 -20.87
N ALA A 42 8.88 13.87 -21.43
CA ALA A 42 8.67 12.62 -22.17
C ALA A 42 9.14 12.69 -23.64
N GLY A 43 9.52 13.87 -24.14
CA GLY A 43 9.92 14.05 -25.54
C GLY A 43 8.79 13.81 -26.55
N ILE A 44 7.53 14.13 -26.18
CA ILE A 44 6.35 13.92 -27.04
C ILE A 44 5.56 15.21 -27.24
N SER A 45 4.73 15.25 -28.29
CA SER A 45 3.81 16.37 -28.50
C SER A 45 2.62 16.32 -27.55
N ALA A 46 1.99 17.47 -27.29
CA ALA A 46 0.77 17.56 -26.49
C ALA A 46 -0.36 16.66 -27.05
N GLY A 47 -0.56 16.69 -28.37
CA GLY A 47 -1.56 15.82 -29.02
C GLY A 47 -1.23 14.33 -28.84
N ALA A 48 0.05 13.95 -28.76
CA ALA A 48 0.43 12.57 -28.45
C ALA A 48 0.14 12.21 -26.98
N LEU A 49 0.46 13.11 -26.03
CA LEU A 49 0.18 12.90 -24.60
C LEU A 49 -1.32 12.71 -24.35
N TYR A 50 -2.15 13.61 -24.88
CA TYR A 50 -3.60 13.59 -24.68
C TYR A 50 -4.29 12.34 -25.25
N ARG A 51 -3.67 11.65 -26.22
CA ARG A 51 -4.16 10.33 -26.68
C ARG A 51 -3.98 9.22 -25.65
N TYR A 52 -2.95 9.29 -24.81
CA TYR A 52 -2.70 8.30 -23.76
C TYR A 52 -3.34 8.69 -22.42
N PHE A 53 -3.35 9.99 -22.12
CA PHE A 53 -3.81 10.54 -20.85
C PHE A 53 -4.59 11.83 -21.07
N PRO A 54 -5.94 11.78 -20.96
CA PRO A 54 -6.79 12.96 -21.14
C PRO A 54 -6.50 14.07 -20.13
N SER A 55 -6.03 13.71 -18.93
CA SER A 55 -5.78 14.66 -17.85
C SER A 55 -4.58 14.26 -16.97
N LYS A 56 -4.09 15.22 -16.18
CA LYS A 56 -3.10 14.98 -15.12
C LYS A 56 -3.63 14.01 -14.05
N ALA A 57 -4.95 14.03 -13.79
CA ALA A 57 -5.62 13.11 -12.88
C ALA A 57 -5.59 11.65 -13.37
N ASP A 58 -5.64 11.43 -14.69
CA ASP A 58 -5.52 10.08 -15.27
C ASP A 58 -4.10 9.53 -15.15
N ILE A 59 -3.09 10.40 -15.19
CA ILE A 59 -1.69 10.03 -15.00
C ILE A 59 -1.46 9.61 -13.55
N ILE A 60 -1.88 10.43 -12.57
CA ILE A 60 -1.69 10.12 -11.15
C ILE A 60 -2.47 8.89 -10.69
N LEU A 61 -3.67 8.65 -11.25
CA LEU A 61 -4.36 7.39 -10.99
C LEU A 61 -3.57 6.21 -11.56
N THR A 62 -3.05 6.34 -12.78
CA THR A 62 -2.24 5.25 -13.37
C THR A 62 -1.01 4.97 -12.52
N ILE A 63 -0.32 5.99 -12.00
CA ILE A 63 0.78 5.83 -11.03
C ILE A 63 0.32 5.01 -9.82
N ALA A 64 -0.83 5.36 -9.23
CA ALA A 64 -1.38 4.63 -8.09
C ALA A 64 -1.75 3.18 -8.44
N GLU A 65 -2.25 2.91 -9.64
CA GLU A 65 -2.52 1.55 -10.14
C GLU A 65 -1.24 0.73 -10.34
N GLU A 66 -0.13 1.37 -10.70
CA GLU A 66 1.16 0.68 -10.80
C GLU A 66 1.70 0.26 -9.44
N ASP A 67 1.55 1.12 -8.42
CA ASP A 67 1.89 0.80 -7.04
C ASP A 67 0.99 -0.32 -6.48
N GLN A 68 -0.30 -0.34 -6.85
CA GLN A 68 -1.22 -1.40 -6.41
C GLN A 68 -0.79 -2.79 -6.84
N ARG A 69 -0.17 -2.97 -8.03
CA ARG A 69 0.27 -4.30 -8.47
C ARG A 69 1.27 -4.97 -7.51
N ALA A 70 2.12 -4.19 -6.86
CA ALA A 70 3.03 -4.72 -5.84
C ALA A 70 2.26 -5.18 -4.59
N THR A 71 1.27 -4.41 -4.15
CA THR A 71 0.37 -4.78 -3.05
C THR A 71 -0.45 -6.02 -3.37
N GLU A 72 -0.95 -6.13 -4.61
CA GLU A 72 -1.74 -7.27 -5.08
C GLU A 72 -0.95 -8.57 -5.04
N ALA A 73 0.28 -8.57 -5.56
CA ALA A 73 1.18 -9.73 -5.52
C ALA A 73 1.46 -10.19 -4.09
N LEU A 74 1.53 -9.24 -3.15
CA LEU A 74 1.73 -9.54 -1.74
C LEU A 74 0.48 -10.11 -1.08
N ILE A 75 -0.72 -9.62 -1.41
CA ILE A 75 -1.97 -10.23 -0.94
C ILE A 75 -2.12 -11.66 -1.48
N GLU A 76 -1.73 -11.88 -2.73
CA GLU A 76 -1.71 -13.21 -3.34
C GLU A 76 -0.72 -14.15 -2.63
N SER A 77 0.46 -13.66 -2.25
CA SER A 77 1.43 -14.46 -1.50
C SER A 77 0.91 -14.83 -0.10
N ILE A 78 0.23 -13.91 0.60
CA ILE A 78 -0.45 -14.20 1.86
C ILE A 78 -1.54 -15.25 1.66
N ALA A 79 -2.36 -15.10 0.62
CA ALA A 79 -3.38 -16.08 0.28
C ALA A 79 -2.76 -17.46 0.01
N ALA A 80 -1.57 -17.52 -0.59
CA ALA A 80 -0.79 -18.73 -0.84
C ALA A 80 -0.06 -19.31 0.38
N GLY A 81 -0.08 -18.63 1.53
CA GLY A 81 0.48 -19.14 2.79
C GLY A 81 1.69 -18.40 3.33
N ALA A 82 2.08 -17.26 2.73
CA ALA A 82 3.07 -16.39 3.32
C ALA A 82 2.62 -15.86 4.70
N ASP A 83 3.58 -15.54 5.56
CA ASP A 83 3.30 -14.93 6.84
C ASP A 83 2.69 -13.53 6.63
N ILE A 84 1.44 -13.36 7.04
CA ILE A 84 0.71 -12.09 6.87
C ILE A 84 1.38 -10.96 7.65
N THR A 85 1.93 -11.25 8.82
CA THR A 85 2.53 -10.22 9.67
C THR A 85 3.78 -9.68 9.01
N GLU A 86 4.70 -10.56 8.59
CA GLU A 86 5.91 -10.13 7.89
C GLU A 86 5.59 -9.46 6.56
N SER A 87 4.59 -9.95 5.83
CA SER A 87 4.14 -9.33 4.58
C SER A 87 3.66 -7.89 4.81
N LEU A 88 2.79 -7.67 5.79
CA LEU A 88 2.30 -6.33 6.13
C LEU A 88 3.41 -5.42 6.66
N VAL A 89 4.35 -5.94 7.46
CA VAL A 89 5.47 -5.14 7.95
C VAL A 89 6.45 -4.77 6.83
N ASN A 90 6.66 -5.65 5.85
CA ASN A 90 7.46 -5.31 4.68
C ASN A 90 6.82 -4.16 3.88
N ILE A 91 5.49 -4.15 3.73
CA ILE A 91 4.79 -2.98 3.15
C ILE A 91 5.05 -1.72 3.97
N ALA A 92 4.90 -1.79 5.29
CA ALA A 92 5.14 -0.64 6.16
C ALA A 92 6.57 -0.10 6.03
N ARG A 93 7.57 -0.99 5.96
CA ARG A 93 8.98 -0.61 5.76
C ARG A 93 9.19 0.02 4.38
N ASP A 94 8.64 -0.57 3.33
CA ASP A 94 8.75 -0.04 1.97
C ASP A 94 8.16 1.37 1.87
N VAL A 95 7.03 1.62 2.53
CA VAL A 95 6.42 2.96 2.63
C VAL A 95 7.39 3.95 3.28
N VAL A 96 8.02 3.58 4.39
CA VAL A 96 8.98 4.43 5.11
C VAL A 96 10.24 4.69 4.27
N CYS A 97 10.83 3.65 3.67
CA CYS A 97 12.01 3.78 2.82
C CYS A 97 11.75 4.73 1.65
N ARG A 98 10.60 4.59 0.98
CA ARG A 98 10.22 5.48 -0.12
C ARG A 98 10.11 6.94 0.32
N CYS A 99 9.65 7.21 1.54
CA CYS A 99 9.58 8.59 2.08
C CYS A 99 10.97 9.20 2.33
N GLY A 100 11.96 8.40 2.73
CA GLY A 100 13.34 8.86 2.96
C GLY A 100 14.11 9.16 1.68
N GLU A 101 13.77 8.49 0.58
CA GLU A 101 14.52 8.58 -0.68
C GLU A 101 13.95 9.61 -1.68
N ASN A 102 12.65 9.94 -1.61
CA ASN A 102 12.00 10.98 -2.41
C ASN A 102 10.58 11.23 -1.86
N GLN A 103 10.03 12.46 -1.99
CA GLN A 103 8.63 12.74 -1.59
C GLN A 103 7.66 11.68 -2.15
N PRO A 104 6.89 10.98 -1.30
CA PRO A 104 6.04 9.89 -1.76
C PRO A 104 4.88 10.47 -2.57
N LEU A 105 4.90 10.21 -3.87
CA LEU A 105 3.78 10.51 -4.78
C LEU A 105 2.46 9.96 -4.23
N THR A 106 2.48 8.88 -3.45
CA THR A 106 1.31 8.31 -2.76
C THR A 106 0.63 9.30 -1.82
N ALA A 107 1.38 10.16 -1.10
CA ALA A 107 0.79 11.19 -0.26
C ALA A 107 0.13 12.29 -1.08
N ASP A 108 0.75 12.69 -2.21
CA ASP A 108 0.17 13.65 -3.15
C ASP A 108 -1.12 13.11 -3.78
N VAL A 109 -1.14 11.82 -4.13
CA VAL A 109 -2.31 11.12 -4.65
C VAL A 109 -3.47 11.20 -3.66
N LEU A 110 -3.23 10.85 -2.39
CA LEU A 110 -4.26 10.90 -1.34
C LEU A 110 -4.76 12.32 -1.12
N ALA A 111 -3.85 13.30 -1.06
CA ALA A 111 -4.21 14.70 -0.91
C ALA A 111 -5.03 15.23 -2.10
N GLU A 112 -4.73 14.80 -3.32
CA GLU A 112 -5.48 15.20 -4.52
C GLU A 112 -6.86 14.56 -4.57
N ALA A 113 -6.96 13.27 -4.20
CA ALA A 113 -8.24 12.58 -4.14
C ALA A 113 -9.21 13.26 -3.17
N MET A 114 -8.73 13.96 -2.13
CA MET A 114 -9.58 14.76 -1.23
C MET A 114 -10.12 16.04 -1.88
N ARG A 115 -9.51 16.53 -2.97
CA ARG A 115 -9.85 17.80 -3.62
C ARG A 115 -10.65 17.62 -4.91
N ASP A 116 -10.50 16.48 -5.59
CA ASP A 116 -11.23 16.13 -6.81
C ASP A 116 -12.24 14.98 -6.54
N PRO A 117 -13.56 15.25 -6.50
CA PRO A 117 -14.57 14.23 -6.26
C PRO A 117 -14.58 13.08 -7.27
N ALA A 118 -14.20 13.34 -8.53
CA ALA A 118 -14.14 12.30 -9.55
C ALA A 118 -12.96 11.36 -9.29
N LEU A 119 -11.81 11.91 -8.88
CA LEU A 119 -10.66 11.14 -8.44
C LEU A 119 -10.98 10.37 -7.15
N ALA A 120 -11.62 11.01 -6.17
CA ALA A 120 -12.07 10.39 -4.91
C ALA A 120 -12.91 9.14 -5.17
N LYS A 121 -13.90 9.23 -6.06
CA LYS A 121 -14.78 8.10 -6.41
C LYS A 121 -14.00 6.94 -7.03
N ARG A 122 -13.03 7.23 -7.89
CA ARG A 122 -12.16 6.21 -8.51
C ARG A 122 -11.28 5.53 -7.46
N PHE A 123 -10.71 6.28 -6.53
CA PHE A 123 -9.93 5.73 -5.41
C PHE A 123 -10.78 4.92 -4.43
N ALA A 124 -11.99 5.36 -4.12
CA ALA A 124 -12.87 4.65 -3.20
C ALA A 124 -13.17 3.22 -3.68
N GLY A 125 -13.47 3.05 -4.97
CA GLY A 125 -13.66 1.71 -5.55
C GLY A 125 -12.43 0.81 -5.36
N ARG A 126 -11.23 1.36 -5.59
CA ARG A 126 -9.97 0.62 -5.41
C ARG A 126 -9.69 0.24 -3.96
N ILE A 127 -9.97 1.14 -3.02
CA ILE A 127 -9.81 0.87 -1.59
C ILE A 127 -10.69 -0.30 -1.18
N LEU A 128 -11.95 -0.32 -1.62
CA LEU A 128 -12.89 -1.40 -1.32
C LEU A 128 -12.42 -2.73 -1.93
N GLU A 129 -12.03 -2.75 -3.22
CA GLU A 129 -11.47 -3.94 -3.88
C GLU A 129 -10.25 -4.50 -3.12
N MET A 130 -9.35 -3.62 -2.70
CA MET A 130 -8.15 -3.98 -1.94
C MET A 130 -8.50 -4.58 -0.57
N GLN A 131 -9.43 -3.94 0.15
CA GLN A 131 -9.89 -4.42 1.46
C GLN A 131 -10.55 -5.79 1.36
N GLU A 132 -11.39 -6.03 0.34
CA GLU A 132 -11.99 -7.33 0.11
C GLU A 132 -10.95 -8.42 -0.18
N ARG A 133 -9.93 -8.12 -1.00
CA ARG A 133 -8.84 -9.05 -1.30
C ARG A 133 -8.06 -9.40 -0.03
N LEU A 134 -7.73 -8.40 0.78
CA LEU A 134 -7.01 -8.60 2.03
C LEU A 134 -7.87 -9.39 3.05
N ALA A 135 -9.16 -9.09 3.18
CA ALA A 135 -10.08 -9.84 4.04
C ALA A 135 -10.14 -11.32 3.65
N ARG A 136 -10.20 -11.62 2.34
CA ARG A 136 -10.13 -13.01 1.84
C ARG A 136 -8.81 -13.69 2.22
N ALA A 137 -7.68 -12.99 2.13
CA ALA A 137 -6.37 -13.51 2.51
C ALA A 137 -6.27 -13.77 4.03
N ILE A 138 -6.79 -12.86 4.86
CA ILE A 138 -6.90 -13.02 6.32
C ILE A 138 -7.74 -14.26 6.65
N ALA A 139 -8.92 -14.38 6.07
CA ALA A 139 -9.80 -15.54 6.27
C ALA A 139 -9.14 -16.86 5.83
N ALA A 140 -8.34 -16.85 4.75
CA ALA A 140 -7.56 -18.01 4.34
C ALA A 140 -6.49 -18.39 5.38
N GLY A 141 -5.79 -17.38 5.95
CA GLY A 141 -4.86 -17.58 7.05
C GLY A 141 -5.51 -18.16 8.31
N GLN A 142 -6.72 -17.71 8.66
CA GLN A 142 -7.48 -18.24 9.80
C GLN A 142 -7.86 -19.71 9.63
N ARG A 143 -8.25 -20.12 8.41
CA ARG A 143 -8.52 -21.53 8.07
C ARG A 143 -7.27 -22.40 8.25
N ARG A 144 -6.09 -21.88 7.91
CA ARG A 144 -4.79 -22.56 8.12
C ARG A 144 -4.27 -22.49 9.55
N GLY A 145 -4.88 -21.67 10.41
CA GLY A 145 -4.41 -21.43 11.78
C GLY A 145 -3.18 -20.53 11.86
N SER A 146 -2.82 -19.83 10.78
CA SER A 146 -1.69 -18.88 10.76
C SER A 146 -2.11 -17.46 11.16
N VAL A 147 -3.41 -17.21 11.33
CA VAL A 147 -3.99 -15.93 11.75
C VAL A 147 -5.00 -16.16 12.87
N GLU A 148 -5.05 -15.24 13.84
CA GLU A 148 -5.98 -15.23 14.97
C GLU A 148 -7.43 -15.32 14.50
N ARG A 149 -8.18 -16.29 15.06
CA ARG A 149 -9.55 -16.63 14.63
C ARG A 149 -10.60 -15.72 15.24
N SER A 150 -10.30 -15.09 16.36
CA SER A 150 -11.24 -14.18 17.05
C SER A 150 -11.41 -12.83 16.34
N VAL A 151 -10.58 -12.51 15.36
CA VAL A 151 -10.64 -11.25 14.63
C VAL A 151 -11.53 -11.37 13.39
N ASP A 152 -12.45 -10.42 13.22
CA ASP A 152 -13.26 -10.29 12.00
C ASP A 152 -12.39 -9.89 10.79
N PRO A 153 -12.33 -10.68 9.70
CA PRO A 153 -11.41 -10.42 8.57
C PRO A 153 -11.63 -9.08 7.88
N ASP A 154 -12.89 -8.68 7.70
CA ASP A 154 -13.25 -7.41 7.07
C ASP A 154 -12.79 -6.22 7.92
N THR A 155 -12.99 -6.31 9.24
CA THR A 155 -12.57 -5.28 10.18
C THR A 155 -11.04 -5.21 10.27
N ALA A 156 -10.35 -6.34 10.31
CA ALA A 156 -8.90 -6.37 10.25
C ALA A 156 -8.35 -5.74 8.97
N ALA A 157 -8.92 -6.09 7.81
CA ALA A 157 -8.51 -5.51 6.53
C ALA A 157 -8.68 -3.98 6.53
N ARG A 158 -9.84 -3.48 6.98
CA ARG A 158 -10.09 -2.03 7.12
C ARG A 158 -9.08 -1.35 8.03
N LEU A 159 -8.82 -1.91 9.23
CA LEU A 159 -7.88 -1.33 10.19
C LEU A 159 -6.45 -1.31 9.65
N VAL A 160 -6.01 -2.41 9.00
CA VAL A 160 -4.70 -2.48 8.37
C VAL A 160 -4.57 -1.41 7.29
N THR A 161 -5.56 -1.24 6.41
CA THR A 161 -5.54 -0.17 5.38
C THR A 161 -5.47 1.21 6.01
N LEU A 162 -6.31 1.52 7.02
CA LEU A 162 -6.28 2.80 7.72
C LEU A 162 -4.91 3.10 8.36
N MET A 163 -4.26 2.08 8.91
CA MET A 163 -2.94 2.21 9.52
C MET A 163 -1.84 2.43 8.48
N ILE A 164 -1.89 1.74 7.33
CA ILE A 164 -0.95 1.96 6.23
C ILE A 164 -1.12 3.36 5.65
N ASP A 165 -2.35 3.83 5.42
CA ASP A 165 -2.60 5.20 4.95
C ASP A 165 -2.06 6.23 5.95
N GLY A 166 -2.31 6.01 7.25
CA GLY A 166 -1.75 6.83 8.33
C GLY A 166 -0.22 6.82 8.36
N LEU A 167 0.40 5.67 8.08
CA LEU A 167 1.85 5.54 7.99
C LEU A 167 2.40 6.32 6.79
N VAL A 168 1.79 6.19 5.60
CA VAL A 168 2.17 6.94 4.38
C VAL A 168 2.16 8.44 4.65
N LEU A 169 1.06 8.95 5.21
CA LEU A 169 0.90 10.38 5.45
C LEU A 169 1.83 10.90 6.55
N ARG A 170 2.00 10.15 7.64
CA ARG A 170 2.83 10.61 8.77
C ARG A 170 4.31 10.45 8.50
N ALA A 171 4.77 9.38 7.86
CA ALA A 171 6.17 9.20 7.49
C ALA A 171 6.66 10.33 6.56
N ALA A 172 5.79 10.84 5.68
CA ALA A 172 6.07 12.02 4.85
C ALA A 172 6.29 13.31 5.66
N ILE A 173 5.79 13.40 6.89
CA ILE A 173 5.90 14.57 7.77
C ILE A 173 7.07 14.43 8.76
N VAL A 174 7.21 13.25 9.38
CA VAL A 174 8.18 13.03 10.47
C VAL A 174 9.56 12.61 9.97
N GLY A 175 9.73 12.39 8.67
CA GLY A 175 10.98 11.95 8.06
C GLY A 175 11.30 10.48 8.33
N ALA A 176 12.47 10.03 7.85
CA ALA A 176 12.87 8.61 7.88
C ALA A 176 12.91 8.03 9.30
N GLU A 177 13.57 8.71 10.25
CA GLU A 177 13.71 8.24 11.64
C GLU A 177 12.36 8.12 12.35
N GLY A 178 11.48 9.11 12.19
CA GLY A 178 10.12 9.03 12.73
C GLY A 178 9.27 7.97 12.01
N GLY A 179 9.49 7.78 10.71
CA GLY A 179 8.85 6.73 9.91
C GLY A 179 9.18 5.33 10.43
N GLU A 180 10.44 5.07 10.79
CA GLU A 180 10.86 3.80 11.38
C GLU A 180 10.14 3.49 12.69
N GLN A 181 9.96 4.50 13.56
CA GLN A 181 9.21 4.36 14.81
C GLN A 181 7.74 4.02 14.54
N LEU A 182 7.13 4.65 13.53
CA LEU A 182 5.76 4.34 13.11
C LEU A 182 5.62 2.92 12.53
N ALA A 183 6.60 2.46 11.74
CA ALA A 183 6.63 1.10 11.22
C ALA A 183 6.83 0.05 12.34
N ALA A 184 7.63 0.37 13.36
CA ALA A 184 7.77 -0.48 14.55
C ALA A 184 6.46 -0.58 15.33
N ALA A 185 5.76 0.54 15.54
CA ALA A 185 4.45 0.55 16.19
C ALA A 185 3.41 -0.24 15.38
N PHE A 186 3.42 -0.09 14.05
CA PHE A 186 2.59 -0.87 13.14
C PHE A 186 2.84 -2.38 13.31
N ARG A 187 4.12 -2.81 13.30
CA ARG A 187 4.49 -4.22 13.56
C ARG A 187 3.90 -4.72 14.88
N THR A 188 4.15 -4.01 15.98
CA THR A 188 3.67 -4.44 17.31
C THR A 188 2.15 -4.64 17.34
N PHE A 189 1.40 -3.74 16.69
CA PHE A 189 -0.05 -3.86 16.61
C PHE A 189 -0.48 -5.06 15.76
N VAL A 190 0.06 -5.20 14.55
CA VAL A 190 -0.29 -6.30 13.64
C VAL A 190 0.05 -7.65 14.26
N GLU A 191 1.21 -7.78 14.92
CA GLU A 191 1.58 -9.00 15.65
C GLU A 191 0.58 -9.34 16.75
N ARG A 192 0.16 -8.34 17.52
CA ARG A 192 -0.74 -8.57 18.66
C ARG A 192 -2.18 -8.90 18.25
N VAL A 193 -2.61 -8.39 17.09
CA VAL A 193 -3.97 -8.61 16.59
C VAL A 193 -4.06 -9.84 15.70
N LEU A 194 -3.07 -10.07 14.82
CA LEU A 194 -3.16 -11.12 13.81
C LEU A 194 -2.44 -12.42 14.17
N LYS A 195 -1.44 -12.42 15.07
CA LYS A 195 -0.82 -13.69 15.46
C LYS A 195 -1.78 -14.48 16.35
N PRO A 196 -1.94 -15.79 16.09
CA PRO A 196 -2.73 -16.66 16.96
C PRO A 196 -2.22 -16.56 18.40
N ALA A 197 -3.13 -16.42 19.36
CA ALA A 197 -2.77 -16.52 20.76
C ALA A 197 -2.07 -17.86 20.99
N GLN A 198 -0.81 -17.84 21.47
CA GLN A 198 -0.15 -19.07 21.87
C GLN A 198 -1.03 -19.72 22.95
N ALA A 199 -1.47 -20.96 22.72
CA ALA A 199 -2.19 -21.74 23.72
C ALA A 199 -1.38 -21.67 25.01
N THR A 200 -1.90 -20.93 25.99
CA THR A 200 -1.18 -20.68 27.23
C THR A 200 -1.05 -22.03 27.91
N SER A 201 0.14 -22.62 27.86
CA SER A 201 0.43 -23.87 28.53
C SER A 201 0.03 -23.69 30.01
N PRO A 202 -0.84 -24.53 30.58
CA PRO A 202 -1.38 -24.30 31.91
C PRO A 202 -0.21 -24.23 32.89
N ARG A 203 -0.08 -23.09 33.58
CA ARG A 203 0.91 -22.89 34.64
C ARG A 203 0.83 -24.09 35.58
N ARG A 204 1.88 -24.92 35.55
CA ARG A 204 2.07 -26.06 36.43
C ARG A 204 2.04 -25.52 37.86
N THR A 205 0.89 -25.59 38.53
CA THR A 205 0.75 -25.27 39.95
C THR A 205 1.71 -26.17 40.70
N ALA A 206 2.84 -25.62 41.12
CA ALA A 206 3.77 -26.28 42.00
C ALA A 206 3.01 -26.61 43.30
N ARG A 207 2.74 -27.91 43.49
CA ARG A 207 2.29 -28.47 44.75
C ARG A 207 3.41 -28.18 45.76
N LEU A 208 3.19 -27.23 46.66
CA LEU A 208 3.99 -27.11 47.87
C LEU A 208 3.80 -28.41 48.66
N VAL A 209 4.79 -29.28 48.60
CA VAL A 209 4.95 -30.39 49.53
C VAL A 209 5.39 -29.75 50.85
N VAL A 210 4.45 -29.58 51.76
CA VAL A 210 4.77 -29.30 53.16
C VAL A 210 5.15 -30.64 53.78
N SER A 211 6.45 -30.84 54.00
CA SER A 211 6.94 -31.93 54.84
C SER A 211 6.65 -31.60 56.32
N PRO A 212 6.21 -32.56 57.15
CA PRO A 212 6.10 -32.35 58.58
C PRO A 212 7.47 -32.49 59.23
N GLU A 213 7.80 -31.55 60.12
CA GLU A 213 8.96 -31.63 61.00
C GLU A 213 8.82 -32.84 61.95
N SER A 214 9.92 -33.53 62.19
CA SER A 214 10.14 -34.47 63.30
C SER A 214 11.60 -34.36 63.73
#